data_AF-A0AAD3MMW2-F1
#
_entry.id   AF-A0AAD3MMW2-F1
#
_cell.length_a   1.000
_cell.length_b   1.000
_cell.length_c   1.000
_cell.angle_alpha   90.00
_cell.angle_beta   90.00
_cell.angle_gamma   90.00
#
_symmetry.space_group_name_H-M   'P 1'
#
loop_
_entity.id
_entity.type
_entity.pdbx_description
1 polymer ?
#
loop_
_entity_poly.entity_id
_entity_poly.type
_entity_poly.pdbx_seq_one_letter_code
_entity_poly.pdbx_strand_id
1 'polypeptide(L)'
;MAKGEGGEQYSNASLLNKPVSSDGIKLARKHEHRNRLSICNKLSYAIGGAPYQITGCALGFFLQIYLLDVAQLDPFYASIILFVGRAWDAVTDPTVGFLVSRSPWTRFGRMLPWILLSTPLAVLSYFLIWYVPPFEDGKVIWYLFFYCLFQTLQT
;
A
#
# COMPACT_ATOMS: atom_id res chain seq x y z
N MET A 1 4.51 -79.93 20.89
CA MET A 1 4.23 -80.50 19.55
C MET A 1 4.24 -79.35 18.55
N ALA A 2 5.35 -79.24 17.79
CA ALA A 2 5.60 -78.48 16.54
C ALA A 2 5.30 -76.95 16.49
N LYS A 3 5.93 -76.08 15.69
CA LYS A 3 7.19 -75.96 14.92
C LYS A 3 6.99 -74.67 14.07
N GLY A 4 8.04 -73.86 13.88
CA GLY A 4 8.12 -72.80 12.85
C GLY A 4 8.31 -71.40 13.46
N GLU A 5 9.54 -70.90 13.63
CA GLU A 5 10.32 -70.14 12.61
C GLU A 5 9.61 -68.81 12.30
N GLY A 6 10.12 -67.66 12.76
CA GLY A 6 11.36 -67.07 12.27
C GLY A 6 11.03 -66.26 11.02
N GLY A 7 10.75 -64.96 11.17
CA GLY A 7 10.29 -64.15 10.04
C GLY A 7 10.22 -62.65 10.32
N GLU A 8 11.34 -61.99 10.05
CA GLU A 8 11.35 -60.69 9.35
C GLU A 8 11.09 -59.42 10.17
N GLN A 9 12.18 -59.10 10.87
CA GLN A 9 12.65 -57.79 11.29
C GLN A 9 12.93 -56.80 10.13
N TYR A 10 12.19 -56.87 9.02
CA TYR A 10 12.47 -56.10 7.79
C TYR A 10 11.29 -55.22 7.35
N SER A 11 10.94 -54.19 8.12
CA SER A 11 10.04 -53.15 7.58
C SER A 11 10.33 -51.72 8.06
N ASN A 12 11.57 -51.45 8.50
CA ASN A 12 12.03 -50.07 8.73
C ASN A 12 13.23 -49.68 7.85
N ALA A 13 13.80 -50.60 7.08
CA ALA A 13 14.86 -50.30 6.12
C ALA A 13 14.35 -49.82 4.74
N SER A 14 13.05 -49.99 4.44
CA SER A 14 12.49 -49.65 3.12
C SER A 14 12.04 -48.19 2.99
N LEU A 15 11.72 -47.51 4.09
CA LEU A 15 11.37 -46.07 4.07
C LEU A 15 12.59 -45.15 4.01
N LEU A 16 13.80 -45.66 4.32
CA LEU A 16 15.06 -44.93 4.26
C LEU A 16 15.78 -45.11 2.91
N ASN A 17 15.09 -45.55 1.86
CA ASN A 17 15.69 -45.63 0.52
C ASN A 17 14.64 -45.45 -0.59
N LYS A 18 13.74 -44.48 -0.43
CA LYS A 18 13.09 -43.90 -1.61
C LYS A 18 14.09 -42.90 -2.18
N PRO A 19 14.66 -43.13 -3.39
CA PRO A 19 15.47 -42.11 -4.02
C PRO A 19 14.58 -40.88 -4.10
N VAL A 20 15.03 -39.77 -3.51
CA VAL A 20 14.36 -38.48 -3.63
C VAL A 20 14.14 -38.28 -5.13
N SER A 21 12.89 -38.45 -5.58
CA SER A 21 12.60 -38.55 -7.00
C SER A 21 13.15 -37.30 -7.67
N SER A 22 14.09 -37.50 -8.60
CA SER A 22 14.74 -36.43 -9.35
C SER A 22 13.70 -35.48 -9.95
N ASP A 23 12.52 -36.00 -10.27
CA ASP A 23 11.39 -35.26 -10.79
C ASP A 23 10.71 -34.37 -9.75
N GLY A 24 10.64 -34.78 -8.48
CA GLY A 24 10.14 -33.95 -7.38
C GLY A 24 11.06 -32.78 -7.06
N ILE A 25 12.39 -33.00 -7.11
CA ILE A 25 13.39 -31.92 -6.96
C ILE A 25 13.33 -30.98 -8.17
N LYS A 26 13.20 -31.51 -9.40
CA LYS A 26 13.07 -30.71 -10.62
C LYS A 26 11.78 -29.89 -10.64
N LEU A 27 10.65 -30.44 -10.18
CA LEU A 27 9.39 -29.72 -10.05
C LEU A 27 9.48 -28.60 -9.01
N ALA A 28 10.06 -28.87 -7.84
CA ALA A 28 10.28 -27.86 -6.80
C ALA A 28 11.23 -26.74 -7.28
N ARG A 29 12.33 -27.09 -7.96
CA ARG A 29 13.30 -26.11 -8.51
C ARG A 29 12.72 -25.31 -9.69
N LYS A 30 11.87 -25.94 -10.53
CA LYS A 30 11.13 -25.26 -11.61
C LYS A 30 10.07 -24.30 -11.07
N HIS A 31 9.47 -24.62 -9.92
CA HIS A 31 8.56 -23.72 -9.22
C HIS A 31 9.31 -22.54 -8.56
N GLU A 32 10.50 -22.76 -8.01
CA GLU A 32 11.34 -21.70 -7.43
C GLU A 32 11.81 -20.70 -8.49
N HIS A 33 12.22 -21.19 -9.67
CA HIS A 33 12.68 -20.33 -10.77
C HIS A 33 11.54 -19.56 -11.46
N ARG A 34 10.29 -20.08 -11.44
CA ARG A 34 9.11 -19.33 -11.91
C ARG A 34 8.61 -18.27 -10.91
N ASN A 35 9.02 -18.36 -9.65
CA ASN A 35 8.57 -17.47 -8.58
C ASN A 35 9.54 -16.32 -8.27
N ARG A 36 10.70 -16.25 -8.93
CA ARG A 36 11.54 -15.05 -8.85
C ARG A 36 11.02 -14.01 -9.83
N LEU A 37 10.27 -13.04 -9.30
CA LEU A 37 9.88 -11.84 -10.02
C LEU A 37 11.11 -11.27 -10.73
N SER A 38 11.01 -11.11 -12.06
CA SER A 38 12.06 -10.50 -12.86
C SER A 38 12.46 -9.17 -12.21
N ILE A 39 13.76 -8.85 -12.21
CA ILE A 39 14.28 -7.59 -11.66
C ILE A 39 13.53 -6.40 -12.27
N CYS A 40 13.09 -6.52 -13.53
CA CYS A 40 12.23 -5.55 -14.20
C CYS A 40 10.87 -5.36 -13.51
N ASN A 41 10.19 -6.43 -13.09
CA ASN A 41 8.91 -6.33 -12.35
C ASN A 41 9.13 -5.70 -10.98
N LYS A 42 10.23 -6.05 -10.30
CA LYS A 42 10.58 -5.47 -9.01
C LYS A 42 10.89 -3.97 -9.12
N LEU A 43 11.59 -3.57 -10.18
CA LEU A 43 11.89 -2.17 -10.47
C LEU A 43 10.63 -1.41 -10.88
N SER A 44 9.77 -2.00 -11.71
CA SER A 44 8.50 -1.40 -12.13
C SER A 44 7.56 -1.18 -10.95
N TYR A 45 7.52 -2.12 -10.00
CA TYR A 45 6.79 -1.94 -8.73
C TYR A 45 7.39 -0.83 -7.86
N ALA A 46 8.71 -0.75 -7.76
CA ALA A 46 9.38 0.32 -7.01
C ALA A 46 9.14 1.70 -7.63
N ILE A 47 9.18 1.81 -8.96
CA ILE A 47 8.89 3.05 -9.69
C ILE A 47 7.41 3.45 -9.50
N GLY A 48 6.48 2.49 -9.47
CA GLY A 48 5.06 2.77 -9.24
C GLY A 48 4.77 3.30 -7.82
N GLY A 49 5.51 2.84 -6.81
CA GLY A 49 5.35 3.31 -5.42
C GLY A 49 6.11 4.59 -5.07
N ALA A 50 7.13 4.97 -5.84
CA ALA A 50 7.96 6.13 -5.54
C ALA A 50 7.19 7.48 -5.54
N PRO A 51 6.31 7.79 -6.51
CA PRO A 51 5.56 9.04 -6.53
C PRO A 51 4.70 9.22 -5.28
N TYR A 52 4.05 8.14 -4.82
CA TYR A 52 3.21 8.16 -3.62
C TYR A 52 4.00 8.61 -2.38
N GLN A 53 5.21 8.07 -2.19
CA GLN A 53 6.08 8.46 -1.08
C GLN A 53 6.60 9.89 -1.22
N ILE A 54 6.96 10.30 -2.43
CA ILE A 54 7.45 11.67 -2.69
C ILE A 54 6.37 12.69 -2.35
N THR A 55 5.13 12.47 -2.77
CA THR A 55 4.00 13.37 -2.47
C THR A 55 3.72 13.45 -0.97
N GLY A 56 3.76 12.31 -0.26
CA GLY A 56 3.61 12.29 1.20
C GLY A 56 4.70 13.09 1.92
N CYS A 57 5.96 12.93 1.51
CA CYS A 57 7.06 13.74 2.04
C CYS A 57 6.89 15.22 1.70
N ALA A 58 6.46 15.53 0.48
CA ALA A 58 6.31 16.91 0.04
C ALA A 58 5.24 17.65 0.87
N LEU A 59 4.08 17.04 1.08
CA LEU A 59 3.05 17.61 1.94
C LEU A 59 3.43 17.57 3.43
N GLY A 60 4.22 16.60 3.86
CA GLY A 60 4.69 16.50 5.24
C GLY A 60 5.60 17.64 5.67
N PHE A 61 6.48 18.10 4.77
CA PHE A 61 7.50 19.12 5.08
C PHE A 61 7.23 20.46 4.41
N PHE A 62 6.94 20.47 3.11
CA PHE A 62 6.80 21.72 2.35
C PHE A 62 5.45 22.40 2.57
N LEU A 63 4.38 21.67 2.90
CA LEU A 63 3.07 22.30 3.12
C LEU A 63 3.11 23.33 4.25
N GLN A 64 3.81 23.03 5.34
CA GLN A 64 3.97 23.99 6.45
C GLN A 64 4.67 25.26 5.97
N ILE A 65 5.80 25.11 5.28
CA ILE A 65 6.59 26.22 4.75
C ILE A 65 5.74 27.05 3.78
N TYR A 66 4.96 26.38 2.92
CA TYR A 66 4.08 27.04 1.97
C TYR A 66 2.97 27.84 2.66
N LEU A 67 2.34 27.30 3.71
CA LEU A 67 1.29 28.01 4.46
C LEU A 67 1.84 29.27 5.16
N LEU A 68 3.09 29.23 5.65
CA LEU A 68 3.72 30.35 6.33
C LEU A 68 4.30 31.39 5.35
N ASP A 69 5.07 30.95 4.35
CA ASP A 69 5.85 31.85 3.50
C ASP A 69 5.07 32.33 2.27
N VAL A 70 4.19 31.50 1.71
CA VAL A 70 3.46 31.81 0.47
C VAL A 70 2.04 32.27 0.75
N ALA A 71 1.31 31.52 1.57
CA ALA A 71 -0.05 31.89 1.95
C ALA A 71 -0.09 32.98 3.04
N GLN A 72 1.07 33.29 3.64
CA GLN A 72 1.24 34.31 4.69
C GLN A 72 0.24 34.13 5.86
N LEU A 73 -0.07 32.87 6.19
CA LEU A 73 -0.95 32.55 7.30
C LEU A 73 -0.19 32.62 8.63
N ASP A 74 -0.88 33.06 9.68
CA ASP A 74 -0.31 33.01 11.02
C ASP A 74 0.08 31.57 11.41
N PRO A 75 1.21 31.39 12.12
CA PRO A 75 1.68 30.07 12.54
C PRO A 75 0.66 29.27 13.36
N PHE A 76 -0.24 29.98 14.07
CA PHE A 76 -1.34 29.41 14.82
C PHE A 76 -2.31 28.65 13.90
N TYR A 77 -2.78 29.27 12.82
CA TYR A 77 -3.70 28.62 11.87
C TYR A 77 -3.01 27.51 11.07
N ALA A 78 -1.76 27.71 10.65
CA ALA A 78 -1.00 26.69 9.95
C ALA A 78 -0.88 25.40 10.79
N SER A 79 -0.57 25.55 12.08
CA SER A 79 -0.48 24.44 13.02
C SER A 79 -1.82 23.72 13.21
N ILE A 80 -2.93 24.48 13.27
CA ILE A 80 -4.28 23.90 13.34
C ILE A 80 -4.61 23.11 12.06
N ILE A 81 -4.32 23.64 10.87
CA ILE A 81 -4.58 22.96 9.59
C ILE A 81 -3.84 21.62 9.55
N LEU A 82 -2.55 21.62 9.88
CA LEU A 82 -1.76 20.39 9.90
C LEU A 82 -2.26 19.41 10.96
N PHE A 83 -2.56 19.89 12.17
CA PHE A 83 -3.05 19.03 13.24
C PHE A 83 -4.38 18.38 12.87
N VAL A 84 -5.33 19.15 12.35
CA VAL A 84 -6.63 18.64 11.90
C VAL A 84 -6.47 17.65 10.76
N GLY A 85 -5.59 17.91 9.79
CA GLY A 85 -5.35 16.95 8.70
C GLY A 85 -4.75 15.63 9.20
N ARG A 86 -3.85 15.65 10.19
CA ARG A 86 -3.35 14.41 10.82
C ARG A 86 -4.40 13.70 11.66
N ALA A 87 -5.24 14.44 12.37
CA ALA A 87 -6.37 13.86 13.08
C ALA A 87 -7.37 13.21 12.12
N TRP A 88 -7.59 13.83 10.95
CA TRP A 88 -8.42 13.29 9.88
C TRP A 88 -7.83 12.01 9.28
N ASP A 89 -6.52 12.00 8.99
CA ASP A 89 -5.78 10.82 8.51
C ASP A 89 -6.00 9.59 9.39
N ALA A 90 -5.89 9.80 10.71
CA ALA A 90 -6.11 8.75 11.70
C ALA A 90 -7.54 8.17 11.69
N VAL A 91 -8.51 8.92 11.16
CA VAL A 91 -9.91 8.48 10.99
C VAL A 91 -10.15 7.86 9.61
N THR A 92 -9.54 8.40 8.56
CA THR A 92 -9.67 7.86 7.20
C THR A 92 -8.98 6.51 7.05
N ASP A 93 -7.83 6.29 7.69
CA ASP A 93 -7.09 5.03 7.66
C ASP A 93 -7.96 3.79 7.98
N PRO A 94 -8.65 3.71 9.13
CA PRO A 94 -9.52 2.58 9.43
C PRO A 94 -10.77 2.53 8.54
N THR A 95 -11.28 3.69 8.11
CA THR A 95 -12.47 3.79 7.26
C THR A 95 -12.21 3.18 5.89
N VAL A 96 -11.12 3.56 5.24
CA VAL A 96 -10.70 3.01 3.95
C VAL A 96 -10.35 1.53 4.09
N GLY A 97 -9.65 1.15 5.17
CA GLY A 97 -9.35 -0.26 5.45
C GLY A 97 -10.60 -1.14 5.52
N PHE A 98 -11.65 -0.68 6.22
CA PHE A 98 -12.94 -1.38 6.26
C PHE A 98 -13.64 -1.41 4.89
N LEU A 99 -13.58 -0.33 4.14
CA LEU A 99 -14.24 -0.19 2.85
C LEU A 99 -13.61 -1.09 1.78
N VAL A 100 -12.27 -1.16 1.74
CA VAL A 100 -11.51 -2.11 0.91
C VAL A 100 -11.87 -3.56 1.29
N SER A 101 -11.94 -3.85 2.60
CA SER A 101 -12.30 -5.17 3.14
C SER A 101 -13.77 -5.58 2.91
N ARG A 102 -14.63 -4.64 2.51
CA ARG A 102 -16.03 -4.94 2.12
C ARG A 102 -16.26 -4.90 0.61
N SER A 103 -15.31 -4.35 -0.15
CA SER A 103 -15.46 -4.19 -1.60
C SER A 103 -15.51 -5.55 -2.32
N PRO A 104 -16.47 -5.77 -3.23
CA PRO A 104 -16.64 -7.03 -3.95
C PRO A 104 -15.49 -7.28 -4.94
N TRP A 105 -15.19 -8.56 -5.17
CA TRP A 105 -14.13 -8.97 -6.08
C TRP A 105 -14.54 -8.72 -7.53
N THR A 106 -14.03 -7.66 -8.15
CA THR A 106 -14.25 -7.35 -9.56
C THR A 106 -13.24 -8.07 -10.48
N ARG A 107 -13.62 -8.23 -11.76
CA ARG A 107 -12.85 -8.95 -12.81
C ARG A 107 -11.42 -8.43 -13.04
N PHE A 108 -11.13 -7.18 -12.61
CA PHE A 108 -9.80 -6.53 -12.71
C PHE A 108 -9.07 -6.42 -11.35
N GLY A 109 -9.55 -7.12 -10.32
CA GLY A 109 -9.02 -7.03 -8.95
C GLY A 109 -9.86 -6.12 -8.04
N ARG A 110 -9.68 -6.27 -6.73
CA ARG A 110 -10.50 -5.66 -5.68
C ARG A 110 -10.17 -4.18 -5.38
N MET A 111 -8.92 -3.76 -5.62
CA MET A 111 -8.42 -2.41 -5.30
C MET A 111 -8.28 -1.48 -6.52
N LEU A 112 -8.14 -2.05 -7.73
CA LEU A 112 -7.89 -1.28 -8.94
C LEU A 112 -8.98 -0.25 -9.29
N PRO A 113 -10.30 -0.56 -9.24
CA PRO A 113 -11.32 0.44 -9.56
C PRO A 113 -11.42 1.56 -8.53
N TRP A 114 -11.07 1.29 -7.27
CA TRP A 114 -11.01 2.31 -6.22
C TRP A 114 -9.90 3.32 -6.47
N ILE A 115 -8.69 2.83 -6.76
CA ILE A 115 -7.54 3.67 -7.09
C ILE A 115 -7.81 4.47 -8.36
N LEU A 116 -8.40 3.86 -9.40
CA LEU A 116 -8.68 4.55 -10.66
C LEU A 116 -9.66 5.73 -10.49
N LEU A 117 -10.62 5.61 -9.57
CA LEU A 117 -11.60 6.66 -9.28
C LEU A 117 -11.02 7.75 -8.36
N SER A 118 -10.20 7.37 -7.37
CA SER A 118 -9.57 8.35 -6.46
C SER A 118 -8.45 9.14 -7.13
N THR A 119 -7.69 8.53 -8.05
CA THR A 119 -6.54 9.16 -8.72
C THR A 119 -6.84 10.53 -9.35
N PRO A 120 -7.84 10.71 -10.23
CA PRO A 120 -8.12 12.02 -10.84
C PRO A 120 -8.55 13.06 -9.80
N LEU A 121 -9.30 12.67 -8.76
CA LEU A 121 -9.70 13.54 -7.67
C LEU A 121 -8.50 13.92 -6.78
N ALA A 122 -7.59 12.98 -6.54
CA ALA A 122 -6.37 13.20 -5.76
C ALA A 122 -5.43 14.17 -6.49
N VAL A 123 -5.27 14.00 -7.80
CA VAL A 123 -4.48 14.94 -8.63
C VAL A 123 -5.12 16.33 -8.60
N LEU A 124 -6.44 16.43 -8.76
CA LEU A 124 -7.14 17.71 -8.74
C LEU A 124 -7.00 18.43 -7.38
N SER A 125 -7.23 17.72 -6.28
CA SER A 125 -7.06 18.27 -4.92
C SER A 125 -5.62 18.67 -4.63
N TYR A 126 -4.63 17.91 -5.09
CA TYR A 126 -3.22 18.30 -5.00
C TYR A 126 -2.96 19.63 -5.70
N PHE A 127 -3.41 19.79 -6.94
CA PHE A 127 -3.29 21.07 -7.67
C PHE A 127 -3.95 22.24 -6.94
N LEU A 128 -5.12 22.00 -6.32
CA LEU A 128 -5.86 23.01 -5.57
C LEU A 128 -5.18 23.44 -4.26
N ILE A 129 -4.38 22.57 -3.64
CA ILE A 129 -3.57 22.92 -2.46
C ILE A 129 -2.45 23.90 -2.82
N TRP A 130 -1.85 23.75 -4.00
CA TRP A 130 -0.78 24.64 -4.47
C TRP A 130 -1.29 25.92 -5.14
N TYR A 131 -2.59 25.98 -5.42
CA TYR A 131 -3.24 27.17 -5.94
C TYR A 131 -3.60 28.12 -4.79
N VAL A 132 -3.10 29.36 -4.85
CA VAL A 132 -3.41 30.39 -3.86
C VAL A 132 -4.78 30.99 -4.19
N PRO A 133 -5.83 30.80 -3.36
CA PRO A 133 -7.11 31.43 -3.60
C PRO A 133 -6.98 32.96 -3.46
N PRO A 134 -7.61 33.76 -4.35
CA PRO A 134 -7.53 35.22 -4.33
C PRO A 134 -8.34 35.88 -3.20
N PHE A 135 -9.03 35.10 -2.37
CA PHE A 135 -9.90 35.59 -1.29
C PHE A 135 -9.20 35.45 0.06
N GLU A 136 -9.13 36.51 0.88
CA GLU A 136 -8.45 36.55 2.19
C GLU A 136 -9.22 35.83 3.31
N ASP A 137 -10.54 36.05 3.41
CA ASP A 137 -11.33 35.61 4.56
C ASP A 137 -11.57 34.10 4.65
N GLY A 138 -11.35 33.36 3.54
CA GLY A 138 -11.65 31.93 3.42
C GLY A 138 -10.43 31.02 3.27
N LYS A 139 -9.21 31.57 3.27
CA LYS A 139 -7.98 30.82 2.94
C LYS A 139 -7.79 29.60 3.83
N VAL A 140 -7.99 29.75 5.14
CA VAL A 140 -7.81 28.68 6.13
C VAL A 140 -8.75 27.51 5.87
N ILE A 141 -10.05 27.79 5.66
CA ILE A 141 -11.06 26.76 5.41
C ILE A 141 -10.81 26.07 4.07
N TRP A 142 -10.39 26.83 3.06
CA TRP A 142 -10.01 26.29 1.75
C TRP A 142 -8.86 25.29 1.88
N TYR A 143 -7.74 25.69 2.48
CA TYR A 143 -6.59 24.81 2.67
C TYR A 143 -6.93 23.59 3.53
N LEU A 144 -7.72 23.76 4.60
CA LEU A 144 -8.15 22.65 5.45
C LEU A 144 -9.01 21.64 4.67
N PHE A 145 -9.99 22.13 3.90
CA PHE A 145 -10.88 21.28 3.11
C PHE A 145 -10.11 20.50 2.04
N PHE A 146 -9.28 21.17 1.23
CA PHE A 146 -8.53 20.50 0.18
C PHE A 146 -7.44 19.59 0.71
N TYR A 147 -6.82 19.93 1.85
CA TYR A 147 -5.87 19.05 2.52
C TYR A 147 -6.54 17.77 3.02
N CYS A 148 -7.68 17.88 3.71
CA CYS A 148 -8.45 16.70 4.17
C CYS A 148 -8.98 15.87 2.99
N LEU A 149 -9.44 16.52 1.92
CA LEU A 149 -9.92 15.85 0.72
C LEU A 149 -8.79 15.06 0.05
N PHE A 150 -7.63 15.69 -0.13
CA PHE A 150 -6.45 15.03 -0.69
C PHE A 150 -6.03 13.81 0.16
N GLN A 151 -6.01 13.99 1.48
CA GLN A 151 -5.66 12.92 2.42
C GLN A 151 -6.62 11.73 2.31
N THR A 152 -7.93 11.99 2.29
CA THR A 152 -8.97 10.95 2.10
C THR A 152 -8.83 10.18 0.79
N LEU A 153 -8.35 10.84 -0.27
CA LEU A 153 -8.20 10.24 -1.59
C LEU A 153 -6.87 9.50 -1.75
N GLN A 154 -5.88 9.85 -0.93
CA GLN A 154 -4.57 9.20 -0.90
C GLN A 154 -4.59 7.91 -0.07
N THR A 155 -5.34 7.88 1.04
CA THR A 155 -5.56 6.70 1.89
C THR A 155 -6.29 5.58 1.16
#